data_AF-A0A1Y1KGN8-F1
#
_entry.id   AF-A0A1Y1KGN8-F1
#
_cell.length_a   1.000
_cell.length_b   1.000
_cell.length_c   1.000
_cell.angle_alpha   90.00
_cell.angle_beta   90.00
_cell.angle_gamma   90.00
#
_symmetry.space_group_name_H-M   'P 1'
#
loop_
_entity.id
_entity.type
_entity.pdbx_description
1 polymer ?
#
loop_
_entity_poly.entity_id
_entity_poly.type
_entity_poly.pdbx_seq_one_letter_code
_entity_poly.pdbx_strand_id
1 'polypeptide(L)'
;MGSCCVYLVFIAVNVEAVVSQYTEGYGTEMYILMFLVPLVLINWIRDLKRLAPLSTVANCVTLVSLAIILYYTIERGPTFSARKPVGDLRDFPLFFGTVIFAIEAIGVIIPLENEMKHPQAFGGTFGVLNQGMGAIVVLYGCVGLLGYLSYGSTTEGTVTLNLPKDEIVAQIVKVSLASSIFISYTIQYYVAIDIAWNHYLGPKFEKHPRVGLIEYTLRTFLVVLTCALAAAVPALDLFISLFGALCLSAVGIAIPAAIECGTFWYQTRGWRLCWMITKNVALVLFGLCGLIVGTYTSLRDIIARFL
;
A
#
# COMPACT_ATOMS: atom_id res chain seq x y z
N MET A 1 -8.08 1.09 4.24
CA MET A 1 -8.98 1.34 3.07
C MET A 1 -8.25 1.97 1.89
N GLY A 2 -7.46 3.04 2.08
CA GLY A 2 -6.68 3.64 0.98
C GLY A 2 -5.78 2.66 0.22
N SER A 3 -5.04 1.80 0.93
CA SER A 3 -4.17 0.78 0.32
C SER A 3 -4.95 -0.24 -0.53
N CYS A 4 -6.20 -0.54 -0.15
CA CYS A 4 -7.08 -1.42 -0.94
C CYS A 4 -7.40 -0.80 -2.30
N CYS A 5 -7.66 0.51 -2.35
CA CYS A 5 -7.90 1.23 -3.60
C CYS A 5 -6.65 1.19 -4.50
N VAL A 6 -5.44 1.42 -3.95
CA VAL A 6 -4.17 1.33 -4.70
C VAL A 6 -3.98 -0.07 -5.30
N TYR A 7 -4.21 -1.13 -4.52
CA TYR A 7 -4.09 -2.50 -5.01
C TYR A 7 -5.06 -2.79 -6.14
N LEU A 8 -6.28 -2.26 -6.06
CA LEU A 8 -7.28 -2.41 -7.12
C LEU A 8 -6.80 -1.75 -8.42
N VAL A 9 -6.31 -0.50 -8.36
CA VAL A 9 -5.72 0.18 -9.53
C VAL A 9 -4.52 -0.61 -10.07
N PHE A 10 -3.63 -1.11 -9.21
CA PHE A 10 -2.49 -1.92 -9.62
C PHE A 10 -2.90 -3.17 -10.40
N ILE A 11 -3.88 -3.92 -9.89
CA ILE A 11 -4.40 -5.12 -10.54
C ILE A 11 -4.96 -4.77 -11.92
N ALA A 12 -5.80 -3.72 -12.00
CA ALA A 12 -6.41 -3.28 -13.24
C ALA A 12 -5.37 -2.89 -14.29
N VAL A 13 -4.40 -2.04 -13.93
CA VAL A 13 -3.35 -1.55 -14.82
C VAL A 13 -2.46 -2.69 -15.34
N ASN A 14 -2.09 -3.65 -14.49
CA ASN A 14 -1.25 -4.77 -14.92
C ASN A 14 -1.99 -5.76 -15.82
N VAL A 15 -3.27 -6.01 -15.56
CA VAL A 15 -4.11 -6.88 -16.39
C VAL A 15 -4.40 -6.20 -17.73
N GLU A 16 -4.74 -4.92 -17.74
CA GLU A 16 -4.90 -4.13 -18.96
C GLU A 16 -3.63 -4.14 -19.80
N ALA A 17 -2.45 -3.97 -19.19
CA ALA A 17 -1.17 -3.98 -19.91
C ALA A 17 -0.89 -5.29 -20.65
N VAL A 18 -1.50 -6.41 -20.22
CA VAL A 18 -1.40 -7.71 -20.89
C VAL A 18 -2.51 -7.89 -21.91
N VAL A 19 -3.77 -7.57 -21.56
CA VAL A 19 -4.92 -7.75 -22.45
C VAL A 19 -4.86 -6.83 -23.67
N SER A 20 -4.40 -5.59 -23.49
CA SER A 20 -4.20 -4.61 -24.58
C SER A 20 -3.18 -5.02 -25.63
N GLN A 21 -2.41 -6.09 -25.41
CA GLN A 21 -1.54 -6.68 -26.44
C GLN A 21 -2.31 -7.55 -27.44
N TYR A 22 -3.46 -8.09 -27.04
CA TYR A 22 -4.23 -9.06 -27.82
C TYR A 22 -5.59 -8.52 -28.29
N THR A 23 -6.14 -7.52 -27.60
CA THR A 23 -7.43 -6.89 -27.93
C THR A 23 -7.36 -5.37 -27.80
N GLU A 24 -8.35 -4.66 -28.33
CA GLU A 24 -8.50 -3.22 -28.03
C GLU A 24 -8.66 -3.02 -26.52
N GLY A 25 -7.91 -2.07 -25.95
CA GLY A 25 -7.97 -1.74 -24.54
C GLY A 25 -9.23 -0.93 -24.21
N TYR A 26 -9.95 -1.31 -23.16
CA TYR A 26 -11.20 -0.67 -22.73
C TYR A 26 -11.03 0.37 -21.60
N GLY A 27 -9.78 0.78 -21.31
CA GLY A 27 -9.43 1.72 -20.25
C GLY A 27 -9.38 1.07 -18.86
N THR A 28 -8.46 1.54 -18.02
CA THR A 28 -8.22 1.05 -16.65
C THR A 28 -9.51 0.94 -15.83
N GLU A 29 -10.42 1.90 -15.98
CA GLU A 29 -11.68 2.01 -15.23
C GLU A 29 -12.60 0.81 -15.47
N MET A 30 -12.62 0.28 -16.69
CA MET A 30 -13.45 -0.89 -17.01
C MET A 30 -12.86 -2.17 -16.42
N TYR A 31 -11.53 -2.30 -16.38
CA TYR A 31 -10.87 -3.40 -15.66
C TYR A 31 -11.10 -3.32 -14.15
N ILE A 32 -11.06 -2.11 -13.57
CA ILE A 32 -11.44 -1.86 -12.17
C ILE A 32 -12.85 -2.41 -11.87
N LEU A 33 -13.83 -2.09 -12.73
CA LEU A 33 -15.21 -2.58 -12.58
C LEU A 33 -15.33 -4.09 -12.80
N MET A 34 -14.55 -4.68 -13.71
CA MET A 34 -14.55 -6.13 -13.95
C MET A 34 -14.08 -6.90 -12.71
N PHE A 35 -13.06 -6.39 -12.00
CA PHE A 35 -12.55 -7.00 -10.77
C PHE A 35 -13.45 -6.77 -9.55
N LEU A 36 -14.44 -5.87 -9.62
CA LEU A 36 -15.38 -5.61 -8.52
C LEU A 36 -16.10 -6.90 -8.08
N VAL A 37 -16.66 -7.67 -9.01
CA VAL A 37 -17.44 -8.87 -8.69
C VAL A 37 -16.57 -9.95 -8.02
N PRO A 38 -15.41 -10.35 -8.60
CA PRO A 38 -14.47 -11.25 -7.93
C PRO A 38 -14.03 -10.76 -6.55
N LEU A 39 -13.76 -9.45 -6.40
CA LEU A 39 -13.37 -8.86 -5.12
C LEU A 39 -14.49 -8.95 -4.08
N VAL A 40 -15.74 -8.67 -4.44
CA VAL A 40 -16.87 -8.81 -3.50
C VAL A 40 -16.97 -10.27 -3.03
N LEU A 41 -16.85 -11.23 -3.95
CA LEU A 41 -16.96 -12.66 -3.63
C LEU A 41 -15.84 -13.14 -2.70
N ILE A 42 -14.58 -12.77 -2.95
CA ILE A 42 -13.47 -13.20 -2.10
C ILE A 42 -13.52 -12.54 -0.71
N ASN A 43 -14.01 -11.29 -0.60
CA ASN A 43 -14.14 -10.58 0.67
C ASN A 43 -15.31 -11.05 1.54
N TRP A 44 -16.16 -11.95 1.04
CA TRP A 44 -17.14 -12.66 1.86
C TRP A 44 -16.51 -13.77 2.71
N ILE A 45 -15.25 -14.12 2.47
CA ILE A 45 -14.49 -15.03 3.32
C ILE A 45 -14.27 -14.36 4.69
N ARG A 46 -14.68 -15.04 5.76
CA ARG A 46 -14.63 -14.53 7.14
C ARG A 46 -13.43 -15.01 7.94
N ASP A 47 -12.67 -15.97 7.42
CA ASP A 47 -11.66 -16.68 8.22
C ASP A 47 -10.26 -16.39 7.68
N LEU A 48 -9.54 -15.49 8.36
CA LEU A 48 -8.17 -15.11 8.02
C LEU A 48 -7.20 -16.30 8.06
N LYS A 49 -7.45 -17.30 8.92
CA LYS A 49 -6.56 -18.47 9.05
C LYS A 49 -6.53 -19.31 7.77
N ARG A 50 -7.62 -19.30 7.00
CA ARG A 50 -7.68 -19.94 5.67
C ARG A 50 -6.92 -19.16 4.61
N LEU A 51 -6.74 -17.85 4.79
CA LEU A 51 -6.01 -16.98 3.87
C LEU A 51 -4.50 -16.99 4.13
N ALA A 52 -4.04 -17.30 5.34
CA ALA A 52 -2.63 -17.35 5.69
C ALA A 52 -1.75 -18.24 4.76
N PRO A 53 -2.07 -19.51 4.48
CA PRO A 53 -1.26 -20.34 3.58
C PRO A 53 -1.28 -19.82 2.14
N LEU A 54 -2.44 -19.31 1.69
CA LEU A 54 -2.60 -18.70 0.37
C LEU A 54 -1.74 -17.43 0.25
N SER A 55 -1.65 -16.63 1.31
CA SER A 55 -0.78 -15.46 1.40
C SER A 55 0.69 -15.82 1.32
N THR A 56 1.11 -16.91 1.98
CA THR A 56 2.50 -17.37 1.88
C THR A 56 2.87 -17.71 0.44
N VAL A 57 2.00 -18.42 -0.28
CA VAL A 57 2.20 -18.71 -1.71
C VAL A 57 2.23 -17.43 -2.53
N ALA A 58 1.28 -16.51 -2.31
CA ALA A 58 1.25 -15.21 -2.98
C ALA A 58 2.55 -14.41 -2.77
N ASN A 59 3.08 -14.39 -1.56
CA ASN A 59 4.34 -13.72 -1.23
C ASN A 59 5.54 -14.37 -1.91
N CYS A 60 5.59 -15.71 -1.98
CA CYS A 60 6.62 -16.42 -2.76
C CYS A 60 6.54 -16.04 -4.24
N VAL A 61 5.34 -16.00 -4.82
CA VAL A 61 5.12 -15.57 -6.20
C VAL A 61 5.56 -14.13 -6.40
N THR A 62 5.29 -13.23 -5.44
CA THR A 62 5.75 -11.83 -5.48
C THR A 62 7.28 -11.75 -5.49
N LEU A 63 7.97 -12.51 -4.65
CA LEU A 63 9.44 -12.54 -4.61
C LEU A 63 10.04 -13.08 -5.91
N VAL A 64 9.49 -14.16 -6.46
CA VAL A 64 9.93 -14.72 -7.75
C VAL A 64 9.69 -13.71 -8.88
N SER A 65 8.51 -13.08 -8.90
CA SER A 65 8.17 -12.07 -9.90
C SER A 65 9.11 -10.86 -9.81
N LEU A 66 9.46 -10.43 -8.60
CA LEU A 66 10.43 -9.35 -8.37
C LEU A 66 11.84 -9.73 -8.84
N ALA A 67 12.27 -10.98 -8.62
CA ALA A 67 13.55 -11.47 -9.10
C ALA A 67 13.62 -11.45 -10.64
N ILE A 68 12.54 -11.82 -11.32
CA ILE A 68 12.46 -11.76 -12.79
C ILE A 68 12.46 -10.30 -13.27
N ILE A 69 11.76 -9.39 -12.58
CA ILE A 69 11.81 -7.95 -12.90
C ILE A 69 13.22 -7.41 -12.77
N LEU A 70 13.93 -7.79 -11.71
CA LEU A 70 15.32 -7.40 -11.51
C LEU A 70 16.22 -7.96 -12.61
N TYR A 71 15.99 -9.20 -13.06
CA TYR A 71 16.70 -9.78 -14.20
C TYR A 71 16.56 -8.90 -15.45
N TYR A 72 15.33 -8.58 -15.88
CA TYR A 72 15.10 -7.70 -17.03
C TYR A 72 15.70 -6.29 -16.86
N THR A 73 15.64 -5.77 -15.63
CA THR A 73 16.19 -4.45 -15.31
C THR A 73 17.71 -4.44 -15.45
N ILE A 74 18.39 -5.47 -14.94
CA ILE A 74 19.85 -5.59 -15.03
C ILE A 74 20.29 -5.87 -16.47
N GLU A 75 19.57 -6.73 -17.19
CA GLU A 75 19.85 -7.07 -18.60
C GLU A 75 19.80 -5.84 -19.50
N ARG A 76 18.88 -4.91 -19.25
CA ARG A 76 18.81 -3.62 -19.96
C ARG A 76 20.08 -2.77 -19.80
N GLY A 77 20.85 -2.98 -18.73
CA GLY A 77 22.14 -2.32 -18.50
C GLY A 77 22.01 -1.02 -17.68
N PRO A 78 22.15 -1.08 -16.34
CA PRO A 78 22.13 0.12 -15.50
C PRO A 78 23.28 1.05 -15.87
N THR A 79 22.95 2.28 -16.25
CA THR A 79 23.92 3.25 -16.76
C THR A 79 23.79 4.57 -16.02
N PHE A 80 24.91 5.15 -15.60
CA PHE A 80 24.97 6.47 -14.94
C PHE A 80 24.94 7.63 -15.95
N SER A 81 25.34 7.38 -17.19
CA SER A 81 25.30 8.37 -18.27
C SER A 81 23.87 8.85 -18.53
N ALA A 82 23.68 10.16 -18.67
CA ALA A 82 22.39 10.81 -18.90
C ALA A 82 21.33 10.61 -17.78
N ARG A 83 21.75 10.26 -16.56
CA ARG A 83 20.86 10.23 -15.39
C ARG A 83 20.96 11.51 -14.59
N LYS A 84 19.82 12.07 -14.17
CA LYS A 84 19.80 13.19 -13.23
C LYS A 84 20.15 12.65 -11.83
N PRO A 85 21.22 13.12 -11.18
CA PRO A 85 21.63 12.63 -9.86
C PRO A 85 20.71 13.13 -8.74
N VAL A 86 20.02 14.25 -8.95
CA VAL A 86 19.09 14.85 -8.00
C VAL A 86 17.77 15.12 -8.71
N GLY A 87 16.67 14.67 -8.10
CA GLY A 87 15.32 14.94 -8.57
C GLY A 87 14.92 16.39 -8.31
N ASP A 88 13.87 16.86 -8.99
CA ASP A 88 13.35 18.20 -8.80
C ASP A 88 12.67 18.33 -7.42
N LEU A 89 12.91 19.44 -6.70
CA LEU A 89 12.32 19.66 -5.37
C LEU A 89 10.77 19.64 -5.39
N ARG A 90 10.17 19.88 -6.56
CA ARG A 90 8.72 19.87 -6.76
C ARG A 90 8.12 18.48 -6.63
N ASP A 91 8.90 17.44 -6.95
CA ASP A 91 8.46 16.03 -6.90
C ASP A 91 8.72 15.39 -5.53
N PHE A 92 9.44 16.11 -4.65
CA PHE A 92 9.78 15.61 -3.31
C PHE A 92 8.56 15.23 -2.46
N PRO A 93 7.45 16.01 -2.46
CA PRO A 93 6.24 15.60 -1.75
C PRO A 93 5.62 14.32 -2.32
N LEU A 94 5.71 14.15 -3.64
CA LEU A 94 5.19 12.99 -4.35
C LEU A 94 5.98 11.73 -3.95
N PHE A 95 7.31 11.83 -3.99
CA PHE A 95 8.25 10.83 -3.48
C PHE A 95 8.02 10.50 -2.00
N PHE A 96 7.86 11.52 -1.16
CA PHE A 96 7.62 11.35 0.27
C PHE A 96 6.35 10.55 0.55
N GLY A 97 5.24 10.87 -0.12
CA GLY A 97 4.00 10.12 -0.02
C GLY A 97 4.19 8.65 -0.42
N THR A 98 4.88 8.41 -1.54
CA THR A 98 5.17 7.05 -2.03
C THR A 98 6.02 6.24 -1.05
N VAL A 99 7.07 6.84 -0.47
CA VAL A 99 7.92 6.17 0.52
C VAL A 99 7.14 5.83 1.78
N ILE A 100 6.36 6.77 2.32
CA ILE A 100 5.54 6.52 3.51
C ILE A 100 4.51 5.42 3.23
N PHE A 101 3.89 5.43 2.06
CA PHE A 101 2.96 4.37 1.66
C PHE A 101 3.65 3.01 1.58
N ALA A 102 4.86 2.95 1.01
CA ALA A 102 5.58 1.70 0.83
C ALA A 102 6.03 1.03 2.14
N ILE A 103 6.33 1.83 3.18
CA ILE A 103 6.77 1.34 4.50
C ILE A 103 5.64 1.17 5.51
N GLU A 104 4.40 1.41 5.11
CA GLU A 104 3.26 1.32 6.01
C GLU A 104 2.83 -0.13 6.25
N ALA A 105 2.77 -0.51 7.53
CA ALA A 105 2.17 -1.77 7.97
C ALA A 105 1.27 -1.60 9.22
N ILE A 106 0.94 -0.37 9.64
CA ILE A 106 0.36 -0.10 10.97
C ILE A 106 -0.98 -0.78 11.17
N GLY A 107 -1.83 -0.82 10.13
CA GLY A 107 -3.11 -1.52 10.21
C GLY A 107 -2.96 -3.02 10.51
N VAL A 108 -1.89 -3.66 10.04
CA VAL A 108 -1.70 -5.12 10.16
C VAL A 108 -0.76 -5.51 11.30
N ILE A 109 0.04 -4.57 11.82
CA ILE A 109 1.05 -4.84 12.87
C ILE A 109 0.41 -5.44 14.13
N ILE A 110 -0.65 -4.82 14.67
CA ILE A 110 -1.26 -5.28 15.93
C ILE A 110 -1.95 -6.66 15.77
N PRO A 111 -2.80 -6.87 14.74
CA PRO A 111 -3.38 -8.20 14.50
C PRO A 111 -2.30 -9.27 14.27
N LEU A 112 -1.21 -8.93 13.57
CA LEU A 112 -0.12 -9.85 13.32
C LEU A 112 0.62 -10.23 14.62
N GLU A 113 0.93 -9.25 15.46
CA GLU A 113 1.55 -9.47 16.77
C GLU A 113 0.67 -10.37 17.66
N ASN A 114 -0.64 -10.14 17.68
CA ASN A 114 -1.60 -10.92 18.46
C ASN A 114 -1.70 -12.39 18.01
N GLU A 115 -1.45 -12.69 16.74
CA GLU A 115 -1.51 -14.05 16.19
C GLU A 115 -0.14 -14.78 16.21
N MET A 116 0.93 -14.13 16.69
CA MET A 116 2.24 -14.78 16.83
C MET A 116 2.27 -15.77 18.00
N LYS A 117 2.99 -16.89 17.83
CA LYS A 117 3.26 -17.85 18.92
C LYS A 117 3.99 -17.19 20.11
N HIS A 118 4.86 -16.21 19.82
CA HIS A 118 5.62 -15.45 20.80
C HIS A 118 5.51 -13.95 20.49
N PRO A 119 4.43 -13.27 20.93
CA PRO A 119 4.20 -11.85 20.64
C PRO A 119 5.33 -10.94 21.17
N GLN A 120 5.95 -11.30 22.30
CA GLN A 120 7.02 -10.52 22.92
C GLN A 120 8.28 -10.38 22.04
N ALA A 121 8.46 -11.27 21.06
CA ALA A 121 9.58 -11.21 20.12
C ALA A 121 9.35 -10.21 18.97
N PHE A 122 8.17 -9.62 18.86
CA PHE A 122 7.82 -8.74 17.75
C PHE A 122 8.56 -7.40 17.78
N GLY A 123 8.56 -6.71 18.93
CA GLY A 123 9.06 -5.34 19.10
C GLY A 123 10.50 -5.17 19.61
N GLY A 124 11.27 -6.25 19.80
CA GLY A 124 12.67 -6.15 20.26
C GLY A 124 13.60 -5.39 19.27
N THR A 125 14.80 -5.01 19.68
CA THR A 125 15.78 -4.31 18.82
C THR A 125 16.09 -5.09 17.52
N PHE A 126 16.24 -6.41 17.64
CA PHE A 126 16.29 -7.36 16.53
C PHE A 126 15.00 -8.18 16.44
N GLY A 127 13.88 -7.62 16.87
CA GLY A 127 12.57 -8.23 16.79
C GLY A 127 12.12 -8.39 15.34
N VAL A 128 11.10 -9.21 15.15
CA VAL A 128 10.60 -9.58 13.82
C VAL A 128 10.23 -8.35 12.99
N LEU A 129 9.66 -7.32 13.61
CA LEU A 129 9.31 -6.08 12.92
C LEU A 129 10.55 -5.36 12.35
N ASN A 130 11.57 -5.13 13.19
CA ASN A 130 12.77 -4.39 12.78
C ASN A 130 13.57 -5.15 11.70
N GLN A 131 13.67 -6.47 11.83
CA GLN A 131 14.32 -7.31 10.81
C GLN A 131 13.56 -7.25 9.48
N GLY A 132 12.23 -7.35 9.52
CA GLY A 132 11.37 -7.23 8.35
C GLY A 132 11.52 -5.86 7.68
N MET A 133 11.48 -4.77 8.47
CA MET A 133 11.58 -3.42 7.91
C MET A 133 12.96 -3.15 7.32
N GLY A 134 14.04 -3.62 7.97
CA GLY A 134 15.39 -3.53 7.42
C GLY A 134 15.51 -4.23 6.07
N ALA A 135 15.00 -5.46 5.96
CA ALA A 135 15.00 -6.20 4.70
C ALA A 135 14.22 -5.48 3.59
N ILE A 136 13.03 -4.95 3.90
CA ILE A 136 12.18 -4.23 2.95
C ILE A 136 12.84 -2.92 2.48
N VAL A 137 13.45 -2.15 3.38
CA VAL A 137 14.13 -0.89 3.03
C VAL A 137 15.31 -1.15 2.09
N VAL A 138 16.12 -2.18 2.37
CA VAL A 138 17.21 -2.57 1.48
C VAL A 138 16.67 -3.00 0.12
N LEU A 139 15.63 -3.83 0.10
CA LEU A 139 15.00 -4.30 -1.14
C LEU A 139 14.47 -3.14 -1.99
N TYR A 140 13.70 -2.22 -1.41
CA TYR A 140 13.18 -1.05 -2.11
C TYR A 140 14.30 -0.12 -2.58
N GLY A 141 15.33 0.09 -1.77
CA GLY A 141 16.50 0.87 -2.15
C GLY A 141 17.21 0.26 -3.37
N CYS A 142 17.46 -1.05 -3.37
CA CYS A 142 18.09 -1.76 -4.48
C CYS A 142 17.23 -1.72 -5.75
N VAL A 143 15.95 -2.08 -5.66
CA VAL A 143 15.03 -2.12 -6.81
C VAL A 143 14.83 -0.71 -7.37
N GLY A 144 14.62 0.29 -6.51
CA GLY A 144 14.45 1.68 -6.94
C GLY A 144 15.69 2.25 -7.62
N LEU A 145 16.88 1.99 -7.06
CA LEU A 145 18.14 2.43 -7.65
C LEU A 145 18.40 1.77 -9.01
N LEU A 146 18.30 0.44 -9.09
CA LEU A 146 18.53 -0.30 -10.33
C LEU A 146 17.49 0.04 -11.39
N GLY A 147 16.22 0.18 -11.00
CA GLY A 147 15.14 0.64 -11.88
C GLY A 147 15.46 2.00 -12.49
N TYR A 148 15.81 2.99 -11.66
CA TYR A 148 16.13 4.33 -12.16
C TYR A 148 17.40 4.35 -13.04
N LEU A 149 18.45 3.59 -12.69
CA LEU A 149 19.66 3.53 -13.53
C LEU A 149 19.41 2.87 -14.89
N SER A 150 18.40 2.00 -15.00
CA SER A 150 18.09 1.26 -16.23
C SER A 150 17.08 2.00 -17.11
N TYR A 151 16.04 2.59 -16.53
CA TYR A 151 14.95 3.26 -17.25
C TYR A 151 15.07 4.80 -17.26
N GLY A 152 15.66 5.41 -16.22
CA GLY A 152 15.84 6.87 -16.12
C GLY A 152 14.54 7.66 -16.15
N SER A 153 14.46 8.70 -16.98
CA SER A 153 13.28 9.58 -17.04
C SER A 153 12.06 8.98 -17.76
N THR A 154 12.21 7.82 -18.42
CA THR A 154 11.10 7.11 -19.06
C THR A 154 10.50 6.05 -18.13
N THR A 155 10.79 6.11 -16.84
CA THR A 155 10.29 5.14 -15.86
C THR A 155 8.80 5.37 -15.64
N GLU A 156 7.99 4.35 -15.87
CA GLU A 156 6.55 4.34 -15.57
C GLU A 156 6.28 4.25 -14.06
N GLY A 157 5.06 4.60 -13.63
CA GLY A 157 4.65 4.62 -12.22
C GLY A 157 4.76 3.28 -11.48
N THR A 158 4.94 2.16 -12.19
CA THR A 158 5.32 0.87 -11.60
C THR A 158 6.41 0.20 -12.41
N VAL A 159 7.29 -0.54 -11.74
CA VAL A 159 8.38 -1.29 -12.42
C VAL A 159 7.84 -2.37 -13.36
N THR A 160 6.64 -2.90 -13.11
CA THR A 160 6.01 -3.91 -13.97
C THR A 160 5.61 -3.36 -15.33
N LEU A 161 5.16 -2.10 -15.40
CA LEU A 161 4.82 -1.44 -16.66
C LEU A 161 6.03 -1.17 -17.54
N ASN A 162 7.23 -1.10 -16.95
CA ASN A 162 8.48 -0.90 -17.67
C ASN A 162 8.99 -2.18 -18.37
N LEU A 163 8.42 -3.35 -18.03
CA LEU A 163 8.79 -4.62 -18.67
C LEU A 163 8.38 -4.67 -20.15
N PRO A 164 9.12 -5.43 -20.99
CA PRO A 164 8.73 -5.69 -22.38
C PRO A 164 7.27 -6.16 -22.47
N LYS A 165 6.54 -5.66 -23.46
CA LYS A 165 5.12 -6.00 -23.63
C LYS A 165 4.93 -7.30 -24.40
N ASP A 166 5.88 -7.60 -25.28
CA ASP A 166 5.85 -8.64 -26.30
C ASP A 166 6.35 -9.98 -25.76
N GLU A 167 7.12 -9.99 -24.67
CA GLU A 167 7.67 -11.20 -24.07
C GLU A 167 6.67 -11.91 -23.15
N ILE A 168 6.49 -13.22 -23.38
CA ILE A 168 5.57 -14.06 -22.62
C ILE A 168 5.94 -14.08 -21.13
N VAL A 169 7.23 -14.14 -20.79
CA VAL A 169 7.69 -14.16 -19.39
C VAL A 169 7.32 -12.87 -18.67
N ALA A 170 7.49 -11.71 -19.32
CA ALA A 170 7.06 -10.42 -18.77
C ALA A 170 5.54 -10.34 -18.58
N GLN A 171 4.75 -10.89 -19.50
CA GLN A 171 3.29 -10.98 -19.35
C GLN A 171 2.88 -11.88 -18.19
N ILE A 172 3.51 -13.05 -18.05
CA ILE A 172 3.28 -13.97 -16.92
C ILE A 172 3.56 -13.26 -15.60
N VAL A 173 4.66 -12.51 -15.51
CA VAL A 173 5.03 -11.74 -14.31
C VAL A 173 3.99 -10.67 -13.95
N LYS A 174 3.44 -9.96 -14.94
CA LYS A 174 2.37 -8.96 -14.72
C LYS A 174 1.12 -9.62 -14.14
N VAL A 175 0.70 -10.74 -14.71
CA VAL A 175 -0.50 -11.49 -14.24
C VAL A 175 -0.26 -12.17 -12.89
N SER A 176 0.92 -12.73 -12.66
CA SER A 176 1.27 -13.36 -11.38
C SER A 176 1.31 -12.36 -10.24
N LEU A 177 1.89 -11.17 -10.45
CA LEU A 177 1.87 -10.09 -9.46
C LEU A 177 0.47 -9.54 -9.22
N ALA A 178 -0.33 -9.34 -10.26
CA ALA A 178 -1.73 -8.95 -10.10
C ALA A 178 -2.50 -9.98 -9.26
N SER A 179 -2.28 -11.27 -9.50
CA SER A 179 -2.89 -12.36 -8.74
C SER A 179 -2.42 -12.40 -7.28
N SER A 180 -1.12 -12.20 -7.02
CA SER A 180 -0.58 -12.11 -5.67
C SER A 180 -1.16 -10.92 -4.90
N ILE A 181 -1.26 -9.76 -5.53
CA ILE A 181 -1.82 -8.56 -4.90
C ILE A 181 -3.33 -8.69 -4.69
N PHE A 182 -4.05 -9.42 -5.55
CA PHE A 182 -5.46 -9.76 -5.32
C PHE A 182 -5.65 -10.57 -4.03
N ILE A 183 -4.75 -11.51 -3.73
CA ILE A 183 -4.75 -12.25 -2.46
C ILE A 183 -4.42 -11.31 -1.29
N SER A 184 -3.37 -10.49 -1.42
CA SER A 184 -2.97 -9.53 -0.39
C SER A 184 -4.05 -8.48 -0.08
N TYR A 185 -4.83 -8.07 -1.09
CA TYR A 185 -6.00 -7.22 -0.92
C TYR A 185 -6.96 -7.81 0.11
N THR A 186 -7.24 -9.11 0.02
CA THR A 186 -8.23 -9.77 0.90
C THR A 186 -7.81 -9.68 2.36
N ILE A 187 -6.49 -9.76 2.64
CA ILE A 187 -5.94 -9.66 4.00
C ILE A 187 -6.05 -8.23 4.53
N GLN A 188 -5.65 -7.24 3.73
CA GLN A 188 -5.75 -5.83 4.12
C GLN A 188 -7.21 -5.42 4.33
N TYR A 189 -8.10 -5.94 3.49
CA TYR A 189 -9.54 -5.70 3.58
C TYR A 189 -10.15 -6.36 4.81
N TYR A 190 -9.73 -7.58 5.14
CA TYR A 190 -10.17 -8.29 6.34
C TYR A 190 -9.95 -7.45 7.61
N VAL A 191 -8.77 -6.86 7.76
CA VAL A 191 -8.47 -5.99 8.92
C VAL A 191 -9.39 -4.78 8.97
N ALA A 192 -9.68 -4.15 7.82
CA ALA A 192 -10.60 -3.02 7.78
C ALA A 192 -12.02 -3.41 8.20
N ILE A 193 -12.49 -4.60 7.79
CA ILE A 193 -13.78 -5.15 8.20
C ILE A 193 -13.79 -5.55 9.67
N ASP A 194 -12.72 -6.16 10.16
CA ASP A 194 -12.60 -6.53 11.57
C ASP A 194 -12.74 -5.30 12.48
N ILE A 195 -12.05 -4.20 12.13
CA ILE A 195 -12.20 -2.93 12.84
C ILE A 195 -13.62 -2.37 12.68
N ALA A 196 -14.13 -2.22 11.46
CA ALA A 196 -15.44 -1.60 11.22
C ALA A 196 -16.61 -2.39 11.83
N TRP A 197 -16.57 -3.71 11.71
CA TRP A 197 -17.60 -4.62 12.18
C TRP A 197 -17.36 -5.01 13.64
N ASN A 198 -16.32 -5.77 13.95
CA ASN A 198 -16.16 -6.38 15.27
C ASN A 198 -15.93 -5.33 16.37
N HIS A 199 -15.27 -4.21 16.08
CA HIS A 199 -15.02 -3.18 17.09
C HIS A 199 -16.16 -2.15 17.22
N TYR A 200 -16.76 -1.69 16.11
CA TYR A 200 -17.69 -0.55 16.16
C TYR A 200 -19.18 -0.90 15.96
N LEU A 201 -19.51 -1.78 15.01
CA LEU A 201 -20.90 -2.01 14.57
C LEU A 201 -21.50 -3.29 15.14
N GLY A 202 -20.73 -4.37 15.20
CA GLY A 202 -21.12 -5.69 15.72
C GLY A 202 -21.77 -5.63 17.10
N PRO A 203 -21.14 -4.99 18.10
CA PRO A 203 -21.72 -4.85 19.44
C PRO A 203 -23.04 -4.06 19.47
N LYS A 204 -23.26 -3.15 18.51
CA LYS A 204 -24.49 -2.34 18.44
C LYS A 204 -25.65 -3.09 17.80
N PHE A 205 -25.36 -4.02 16.89
CA PHE A 205 -26.36 -4.75 16.14
C PHE A 205 -26.55 -6.19 16.61
N GLU A 206 -25.81 -6.67 17.62
CA GLU A 206 -25.79 -8.06 18.08
C GLU A 206 -27.17 -8.69 18.32
N LYS A 207 -28.19 -7.89 18.71
CA LYS A 207 -29.57 -8.35 18.95
C LYS A 207 -30.49 -8.33 17.73
N HIS A 208 -30.03 -7.88 16.56
CA HIS A 208 -30.86 -7.77 15.37
C HIS A 208 -31.01 -9.15 14.68
N PRO A 209 -32.21 -9.54 14.21
CA PRO A 209 -32.42 -10.84 13.55
C PRO A 209 -31.70 -10.99 12.20
N ARG A 210 -31.10 -9.92 11.67
CA ARG A 210 -30.43 -9.88 10.35
C ARG A 210 -28.97 -9.43 10.42
N VAL A 211 -28.30 -9.64 11.56
CA VAL A 211 -26.88 -9.29 11.77
C VAL A 211 -25.98 -9.76 10.64
N GLY A 212 -26.14 -10.99 10.18
CA GLY A 212 -25.35 -11.54 9.06
C GLY A 212 -25.57 -10.80 7.73
N LEU A 213 -26.81 -10.42 7.40
CA LEU A 213 -27.11 -9.64 6.19
C LEU A 213 -26.51 -8.24 6.29
N ILE A 214 -26.62 -7.58 7.44
CA ILE A 214 -26.04 -6.25 7.68
C ILE A 214 -24.52 -6.29 7.50
N GLU A 215 -23.86 -7.34 8.01
CA GLU A 215 -22.43 -7.54 7.82
C GLU A 215 -22.06 -7.67 6.34
N TYR A 216 -22.77 -8.52 5.58
CA TYR A 216 -22.51 -8.69 4.15
C TYR A 216 -22.77 -7.40 3.36
N THR A 217 -23.83 -6.67 3.70
CA THR A 217 -24.12 -5.36 3.10
C THR A 217 -23.00 -4.36 3.38
N LEU A 218 -22.49 -4.29 4.62
CA LEU A 218 -21.36 -3.43 4.98
C LEU A 218 -20.11 -3.83 4.18
N ARG A 219 -19.79 -5.13 4.13
CA ARG A 219 -18.66 -5.65 3.36
C ARG A 219 -18.78 -5.28 1.87
N THR A 220 -19.93 -5.47 1.25
CA THR A 220 -20.10 -5.12 -0.17
C THR A 220 -20.06 -3.62 -0.39
N PHE A 221 -20.69 -2.82 0.47
CA PHE A 221 -20.68 -1.35 0.40
C PHE A 221 -19.26 -0.79 0.45
N LEU A 222 -18.43 -1.29 1.36
CA LEU A 222 -17.06 -0.84 1.53
C LEU A 222 -16.17 -1.22 0.32
N VAL A 223 -16.34 -2.41 -0.28
CA VAL A 223 -15.66 -2.75 -1.55
C VAL A 223 -16.08 -1.80 -2.67
N VAL A 224 -17.39 -1.58 -2.84
CA VAL A 224 -17.92 -0.66 -3.87
C VAL A 224 -17.38 0.76 -3.68
N LEU A 225 -17.31 1.24 -2.44
CA LEU A 225 -16.71 2.54 -2.13
C LEU A 225 -15.23 2.60 -2.55
N THR A 226 -14.45 1.57 -2.23
CA THR A 226 -13.03 1.52 -2.64
C THR A 226 -12.86 1.45 -4.16
N CYS A 227 -13.75 0.73 -4.85
CA CYS A 227 -13.77 0.64 -6.30
C CYS A 227 -14.14 1.97 -6.96
N ALA A 228 -15.14 2.69 -6.41
CA ALA A 228 -15.54 3.99 -6.92
C ALA A 228 -14.41 5.02 -6.75
N LEU A 229 -13.71 5.01 -5.62
CA LEU A 229 -12.54 5.87 -5.40
C LEU A 229 -11.37 5.53 -6.35
N ALA A 230 -11.12 4.24 -6.58
CA ALA A 230 -10.09 3.79 -7.51
C ALA A 230 -10.42 4.17 -8.97
N ALA A 231 -11.70 4.06 -9.37
CA ALA A 231 -12.15 4.43 -10.72
C ALA A 231 -12.16 5.96 -10.94
N ALA A 232 -12.32 6.76 -9.88
CA ALA A 232 -12.31 8.22 -10.00
C ALA A 232 -10.94 8.80 -10.36
N VAL A 233 -9.85 8.13 -9.95
CA VAL A 233 -8.47 8.56 -10.21
C VAL A 233 -7.62 7.34 -10.57
N PRO A 234 -7.65 6.88 -11.83
CA PRO A 234 -6.87 5.73 -12.31
C PRO A 234 -5.38 6.05 -12.54
N ALA A 235 -4.81 7.00 -11.79
CA ALA A 235 -3.39 7.37 -11.82
C ALA A 235 -2.69 6.78 -10.59
N LEU A 236 -2.10 5.61 -10.75
CA LEU A 236 -1.60 4.79 -9.64
C LEU A 236 -0.57 5.51 -8.76
N ASP A 237 0.40 6.20 -9.36
CA ASP A 237 1.49 6.92 -8.69
C ASP A 237 0.98 8.11 -7.88
N LEU A 238 0.12 8.95 -8.49
CA LEU A 238 -0.53 10.08 -7.82
C LEU A 238 -1.43 9.60 -6.68
N PHE A 239 -2.11 8.48 -6.88
CA PHE A 239 -3.01 7.91 -5.90
C PHE A 239 -2.27 7.29 -4.72
N ILE A 240 -1.16 6.57 -4.97
CA ILE A 240 -0.22 6.10 -3.92
C ILE A 240 0.26 7.28 -3.10
N SER A 241 0.71 8.35 -3.76
CA SER A 241 1.23 9.51 -3.07
C SER A 241 0.18 10.22 -2.24
N LEU A 242 -1.04 10.39 -2.78
CA LEU A 242 -2.17 10.99 -2.07
C LEU A 242 -2.49 10.23 -0.78
N PHE A 243 -2.62 8.90 -0.83
CA PHE A 243 -2.93 8.12 0.38
C PHE A 243 -1.76 8.04 1.36
N GLY A 244 -0.53 8.01 0.86
CA GLY A 244 0.69 8.12 1.69
C GLY A 244 0.76 9.46 2.42
N ALA A 245 0.57 10.56 1.71
CA ALA A 245 0.56 11.89 2.28
C ALA A 245 -0.66 12.12 3.18
N LEU A 246 -1.86 11.70 2.78
CA LEU A 246 -3.10 12.03 3.49
C LEU A 246 -3.34 11.13 4.71
N CYS A 247 -3.38 9.82 4.50
CA CYS A 247 -3.74 8.90 5.56
C CYS A 247 -2.53 8.58 6.45
N LEU A 248 -1.35 8.41 5.86
CA LEU A 248 -0.25 7.75 6.56
C LEU A 248 0.70 8.71 7.28
N SER A 249 0.83 9.95 6.81
CA SER A 249 1.48 10.98 7.62
C SER A 249 0.66 11.29 8.90
N ALA A 250 -0.67 11.32 8.78
CA ALA A 250 -1.58 11.59 9.90
C ALA A 250 -1.67 10.38 10.85
N VAL A 251 -2.03 9.20 10.33
CA VAL A 251 -2.25 8.00 11.15
C VAL A 251 -0.94 7.33 11.53
N GLY A 252 0.07 7.37 10.67
CA GLY A 252 1.31 6.64 10.89
C GLY A 252 2.39 7.38 11.66
N ILE A 253 2.38 8.72 11.64
CA ILE A 253 3.37 9.55 12.34
C ILE A 253 2.70 10.36 13.45
N ALA A 254 1.66 11.12 13.13
CA ALA A 254 1.08 12.07 14.10
C ALA A 254 0.30 11.37 15.22
N ILE A 255 -0.53 10.35 14.91
CA ILE A 255 -1.32 9.65 15.93
C ILE A 255 -0.44 8.90 16.95
N PRO A 256 0.55 8.07 16.57
CA PRO A 256 1.42 7.41 17.53
C PRO A 256 2.16 8.39 18.45
N ALA A 257 2.66 9.50 17.89
CA ALA A 257 3.31 10.55 18.66
C ALA A 257 2.35 11.23 19.66
N ALA A 258 1.09 11.46 19.25
CA ALA A 258 0.06 12.00 20.13
C ALA A 258 -0.33 11.01 21.23
N ILE A 259 -0.46 9.72 20.91
CA ILE A 259 -0.76 8.66 21.87
C ILE A 259 0.36 8.54 22.91
N GLU A 260 1.64 8.48 22.49
CA GLU A 260 2.78 8.40 23.40
C GLU A 260 2.81 9.60 24.36
N CYS A 261 2.55 10.80 23.84
CA CYS A 261 2.39 11.99 24.68
C CYS A 261 1.27 11.84 25.69
N GLY A 262 0.10 11.35 25.30
CA GLY A 262 -1.06 11.19 26.19
C GLY A 262 -0.88 10.09 27.25
N THR A 263 -0.24 8.97 26.92
CA THR A 263 -0.09 7.83 27.83
C THR A 263 1.05 8.00 28.82
N PHE A 264 2.19 8.53 28.38
CA PHE A 264 3.41 8.63 29.21
C PHE A 264 3.61 9.99 29.88
N TRP A 265 2.67 10.94 29.69
CA TRP A 265 2.72 12.28 30.27
C TRP A 265 3.01 12.28 31.77
N TYR A 266 2.28 11.43 32.51
CA TYR A 266 2.36 11.39 33.97
C TYR A 266 3.48 10.47 34.49
N GLN A 267 4.00 9.59 33.63
CA GLN A 267 5.02 8.59 34.01
C GLN A 267 6.45 9.09 33.77
N THR A 268 6.64 10.01 32.84
CA THR A 268 7.96 10.59 32.53
C THR A 268 8.17 11.91 33.26
N ARG A 269 9.34 12.11 33.88
CA ARG A 269 9.70 13.36 34.59
C ARG A 269 11.08 13.86 34.16
N GLY A 270 11.30 15.17 34.29
CA GLY A 270 12.58 15.83 34.02
C GLY A 270 13.00 15.78 32.56
N TRP A 271 14.28 15.53 32.29
CA TRP A 271 14.87 15.53 30.94
C TRP A 271 14.17 14.58 29.95
N ARG A 272 13.71 13.41 30.41
CA ARG A 272 13.02 12.42 29.56
C ARG A 272 11.67 12.93 29.05
N LEU A 273 10.96 13.71 29.86
CA LEU A 273 9.69 14.33 29.46
C LEU A 273 9.94 15.41 28.40
N CYS A 274 10.92 16.29 28.60
CA CYS A 274 11.28 17.31 27.61
C CYS A 274 11.71 16.69 26.27
N TRP A 275 12.51 15.63 26.32
CA TRP A 275 12.91 14.89 25.11
C TRP A 275 11.72 14.27 24.39
N MET A 276 10.82 13.58 25.13
CA MET A 276 9.63 12.95 24.57
C MET A 276 8.72 13.98 23.88
N ILE A 277 8.42 15.09 24.57
CA ILE A 277 7.58 16.17 24.02
C ILE A 277 8.22 16.76 22.76
N THR A 278 9.52 17.08 22.82
CA THR A 278 10.22 17.70 21.68
C THR A 278 10.22 16.78 20.47
N LYS A 279 10.56 15.49 20.66
CA LYS A 279 10.52 14.46 19.62
C LYS A 279 9.11 14.33 19.03
N ASN A 280 8.09 14.25 19.87
CA ASN A 280 6.71 14.02 19.42
C ASN A 280 6.11 15.24 18.73
N VAL A 281 6.38 16.45 19.22
CA VAL A 281 5.98 17.70 18.54
C VAL A 281 6.67 17.80 17.18
N ALA A 282 7.96 17.47 17.09
CA ALA A 282 8.66 17.45 15.81
C ALA A 282 8.06 16.43 14.83
N LEU A 283 7.72 15.22 15.30
CA LEU A 283 7.06 14.19 14.47
C LEU A 283 5.67 14.63 14.01
N VAL A 284 4.86 15.23 14.89
CA VAL A 284 3.53 15.73 14.53
C VAL A 284 3.64 16.87 13.51
N LEU A 285 4.54 17.82 13.70
CA LEU A 285 4.77 18.90 12.73
C LEU A 285 5.25 18.36 11.39
N PHE A 286 6.17 17.39 11.41
CA PHE A 286 6.65 16.73 10.19
C PHE A 286 5.51 16.00 9.45
N GLY A 287 4.68 15.26 10.18
CA GLY A 287 3.49 14.60 9.65
C GLY A 287 2.50 15.58 9.05
N LEU A 288 2.20 16.69 9.74
CA LEU A 288 1.30 17.75 9.25
C LEU A 288 1.85 18.46 8.01
N CYS A 289 3.15 18.75 7.96
CA CYS A 289 3.79 19.31 6.77
C CYS A 289 3.67 18.34 5.58
N GLY A 290 3.98 17.07 5.81
CA GLY A 290 3.82 16.01 4.81
C GLY A 290 2.38 15.88 4.31
N LEU A 291 1.41 15.93 5.23
CA LEU A 291 -0.02 15.94 4.94
C LEU A 291 -0.40 17.10 4.02
N ILE A 292 -0.10 18.33 4.41
CA ILE A 292 -0.52 19.53 3.69
C ILE A 292 0.16 19.59 2.32
N VAL A 293 1.49 19.47 2.29
CA VAL A 293 2.27 19.64 1.06
C VAL A 293 2.02 18.47 0.11
N GLY A 294 2.03 17.24 0.61
CA GLY A 294 1.81 16.04 -0.21
C GLY A 294 0.39 15.93 -0.75
N THR A 295 -0.62 16.28 0.06
CA THR A 295 -2.02 16.30 -0.42
C THR A 295 -2.22 17.40 -1.46
N TYR A 296 -1.70 18.61 -1.22
CA TYR A 296 -1.83 19.72 -2.16
C TYR A 296 -1.19 19.41 -3.52
N THR A 297 0.04 18.88 -3.52
CA THR A 297 0.75 18.51 -4.75
C THR A 297 0.04 17.37 -5.48
N SER A 298 -0.30 16.29 -4.78
CA SER A 298 -1.03 15.17 -5.38
C SER A 298 -2.37 15.59 -5.98
N LEU A 299 -3.16 16.41 -5.28
CA LEU A 299 -4.44 16.91 -5.80
C LEU A 299 -4.25 17.83 -7.00
N ARG A 300 -3.26 18.73 -6.95
CA ARG A 300 -2.95 19.62 -8.08
C ARG A 300 -2.58 18.80 -9.33
N ASP A 301 -1.75 17.79 -9.17
CA ASP A 301 -1.29 16.96 -10.28
C ASP A 301 -2.40 16.04 -10.80
N ILE A 302 -3.28 15.54 -9.93
CA ILE A 302 -4.51 14.84 -10.33
C ILE A 302 -5.40 15.77 -11.16
N ILE A 303 -5.66 16.98 -10.68
CA ILE A 303 -6.47 17.97 -11.40
C ILE A 303 -5.85 18.29 -12.77
N ALA A 304 -4.55 18.56 -12.82
CA ALA A 304 -3.85 18.86 -14.06
C ALA A 304 -3.77 17.67 -15.04
N ARG A 305 -3.96 16.44 -14.56
CA ARG A 305 -3.95 15.23 -15.38
C ARG A 305 -5.30 14.92 -16.02
N PHE A 306 -6.40 15.29 -15.36
CA PHE A 306 -7.76 14.92 -15.76
C PHE A 306 -8.64 16.11 -16.22
N LEU A 307 -8.15 17.35 -16.14
CA LEU A 307 -8.78 18.58 -16.68
C LEU A 307 -7.84 19.29 -17.66
#